data_AF-A0A821YVV4-F1
#
_entry.id   AF-A0A821YVV4-F1
#
_cell.length_a   1.000
_cell.length_b   1.000
_cell.length_c   1.000
_cell.angle_alpha   90.00
_cell.angle_beta   90.00
_cell.angle_gamma   90.00
#
_symmetry.space_group_name_H-M   'P 1'
#
loop_
_entity.id
_entity.type
_entity.pdbx_description
1 polymer ?
#
loop_
_entity_poly.entity_id
_entity_poly.type
_entity_poly.pdbx_seq_one_letter_code
_entity_poly.pdbx_strand_id
1 'polypeptide(L)'
;MRICSWNINGLRSLRQPLRNVLEQLDSDIICFQETKVTRQALAETYARIDGYHTFYSWSRLREGYSGVAIFCKTSLTPIRAEEGLAGKLHSNLDDSLGGEYPSMDENDLLAIDREGRAIMTEHELE
;
A
#
# COMPACT_ATOMS: atom_id res chain seq x y z
N MET A 1 -17.49 -2.63 9.28
CA MET A 1 -16.13 -2.39 8.74
C MET A 1 -15.33 -1.54 9.72
N ARG A 2 -14.10 -1.97 10.03
CA ARG A 2 -13.11 -1.24 10.82
C ARG A 2 -11.84 -1.01 10.00
N ILE A 3 -11.34 0.22 10.01
CA ILE A 3 -10.12 0.61 9.30
C ILE A 3 -9.11 1.10 10.33
N CYS A 4 -7.91 0.52 10.31
CA CYS A 4 -6.77 0.95 11.11
C CYS A 4 -5.75 1.63 10.20
N SER A 5 -5.17 2.73 10.65
CA SER A 5 -4.02 3.36 9.99
C SER A 5 -2.90 3.55 11.00
N TRP A 6 -1.69 3.10 10.66
CA TRP A 6 -0.54 3.17 11.57
C TRP A 6 0.77 3.40 10.81
N ASN A 7 1.46 4.49 11.16
CA ASN A 7 2.86 4.66 10.80
C ASN A 7 3.72 3.78 11.72
N ILE A 8 4.24 2.68 11.17
CA ILE A 8 4.95 1.64 11.92
C ILE A 8 6.46 1.91 12.06
N ASN A 9 6.98 2.98 11.45
CA ASN A 9 8.39 3.32 11.45
C ASN A 9 9.33 2.16 11.04
N GLY A 10 8.90 1.36 10.07
CA GLY A 10 9.64 0.25 9.47
C GLY A 10 9.04 -1.10 9.85
N LEU A 11 8.79 -1.94 8.84
CA LEU A 11 8.22 -3.28 9.01
C LEU A 11 9.07 -4.18 9.91
N ARG A 12 10.40 -4.01 9.85
CA ARG A 12 11.37 -4.74 10.68
C ARG A 12 11.40 -4.29 12.15
N SER A 13 10.76 -3.19 12.49
CA SER A 13 10.68 -2.71 13.88
C SER A 13 9.67 -3.50 14.72
N LEU A 14 8.75 -4.20 14.05
CA LEU A 14 7.76 -5.07 14.68
C LEU A 14 8.47 -6.21 15.41
N ARG A 15 8.20 -6.35 16.71
CA ARG A 15 8.82 -7.36 17.59
C ARG A 15 8.09 -8.70 17.58
N GLN A 16 7.05 -8.83 16.77
CA GLN A 16 6.20 -10.01 16.64
C GLN A 16 6.00 -10.32 15.16
N PRO A 17 5.68 -11.58 14.80
CA PRO A 17 5.28 -11.92 13.45
C PRO A 17 4.16 -11.00 12.96
N LEU A 18 4.24 -10.54 11.71
CA LEU A 18 3.27 -9.58 11.16
C LEU A 18 1.83 -10.07 11.28
N ARG A 19 1.57 -11.36 11.03
CA ARG A 19 0.25 -11.98 11.22
C ARG A 19 -0.36 -11.71 12.60
N ASN A 20 0.43 -11.89 13.66
CA ASN A 20 -0.04 -11.65 15.03
C ASN A 20 -0.35 -10.17 15.27
N VAL A 21 0.45 -9.26 14.70
CA VAL A 21 0.20 -7.81 14.77
C VAL A 21 -1.14 -7.48 14.10
N LEU A 22 -1.38 -7.99 12.90
CA LEU A 22 -2.63 -7.74 12.16
C LEU A 22 -3.85 -8.30 12.90
N GLU A 23 -3.76 -9.52 13.45
CA GLU A 23 -4.82 -10.13 14.27
C GLU A 23 -5.11 -9.30 15.54
N GLN A 24 -4.09 -8.77 16.21
CA GLN A 24 -4.24 -7.94 17.41
C GLN A 24 -4.87 -6.56 17.13
N LEU A 25 -4.68 -6.02 15.92
CA LEU A 25 -5.30 -4.75 15.52
C LEU A 25 -6.81 -4.86 15.29
N ASP A 26 -7.35 -6.08 15.19
CA ASP A 26 -8.79 -6.39 15.05
C ASP A 26 -9.53 -5.47 14.07
N SER A 27 -8.94 -5.26 12.90
CA SER A 27 -9.45 -4.37 11.86
C SER A 27 -9.62 -5.12 10.56
N ASP A 28 -10.60 -4.70 9.76
CA ASP A 28 -10.90 -5.36 8.49
C ASP A 28 -9.97 -4.88 7.37
N ILE A 29 -9.56 -3.62 7.44
CA ILE A 29 -8.55 -3.01 6.59
C ILE A 29 -7.49 -2.36 7.48
N ILE A 30 -6.22 -2.64 7.22
CA ILE A 30 -5.09 -2.11 7.98
C ILE A 30 -4.12 -1.44 7.01
N CYS A 31 -3.87 -0.15 7.22
CA CYS A 31 -3.00 0.68 6.40
C CYS A 31 -1.72 0.99 7.18
N PHE A 32 -0.57 0.48 6.73
CA PHE A 32 0.73 0.78 7.30
C PHE A 32 1.47 1.83 6.47
N GLN A 33 2.10 2.78 7.16
CA GLN A 33 3.00 3.76 6.56
C GLN A 33 4.42 3.64 7.12
N GLU A 34 5.40 4.19 6.38
CA GLU A 34 6.84 4.05 6.66
C GLU A 34 7.24 2.57 6.77
N THR A 35 6.83 1.74 5.82
CA THR A 35 7.19 0.32 5.85
C THR A 35 8.69 0.10 5.66
N LYS A 36 9.39 1.03 4.98
CA LYS A 36 10.84 1.05 4.75
C LYS A 36 11.38 -0.24 4.13
N VAL A 37 10.56 -0.90 3.33
CA VAL A 37 10.92 -2.12 2.58
C VAL A 37 10.95 -1.83 1.08
N THR A 38 11.78 -2.60 0.37
CA THR A 38 11.83 -2.61 -1.10
C THR A 38 11.31 -3.96 -1.59
N ARG A 39 10.95 -4.05 -2.88
CA ARG A 39 10.49 -5.31 -3.50
C ARG A 39 11.46 -6.47 -3.27
N GLN A 40 12.77 -6.21 -3.43
CA GLN A 40 13.82 -7.22 -3.31
C GLN A 40 14.03 -7.66 -1.86
N ALA A 41 13.74 -6.80 -0.89
CA ALA A 41 13.96 -7.05 0.52
C ALA A 41 12.70 -7.59 1.25
N LEU A 42 11.57 -7.70 0.56
CA LEU A 42 10.31 -8.16 1.12
C LEU A 42 10.30 -9.70 1.17
N ALA A 43 10.35 -10.26 2.38
CA ALA A 43 10.22 -11.70 2.58
C ALA A 43 8.79 -12.17 2.29
N GLU A 44 8.64 -13.43 1.87
CA GLU A 44 7.33 -14.02 1.55
C GLU A 44 6.34 -13.93 2.72
N THR A 45 6.81 -14.08 3.95
CA THR A 45 6.00 -13.97 5.18
C THR A 45 5.38 -12.58 5.40
N TYR A 46 5.88 -11.56 4.70
CA TYR A 46 5.31 -10.21 4.71
C TYR A 46 4.45 -9.93 3.47
N ALA A 47 4.67 -10.66 2.37
CA ALA A 47 3.96 -10.50 1.12
C ALA A 47 2.67 -11.32 1.07
N ARG A 48 2.66 -12.51 1.70
CA ARG A 48 1.54 -13.44 1.73
C ARG A 48 1.19 -13.75 3.17
N ILE A 49 -0.01 -13.32 3.58
CA ILE A 49 -0.51 -13.50 4.93
C ILE A 49 -1.89 -14.13 4.80
N ASP A 50 -2.03 -15.32 5.36
CA ASP A 50 -3.29 -16.07 5.28
C ASP A 50 -4.45 -15.25 5.85
N GLY A 51 -5.54 -15.19 5.07
CA GLY A 51 -6.74 -14.41 5.41
C GLY A 51 -6.69 -12.93 5.01
N TYR A 52 -5.58 -12.46 4.41
CA TYR A 52 -5.44 -11.08 3.96
C TYR A 52 -5.00 -10.97 2.49
N HIS A 53 -5.65 -10.10 1.74
CA HIS A 53 -5.11 -9.53 0.51
C HIS A 53 -4.19 -8.38 0.87
N THR A 54 -2.98 -8.40 0.31
CA THR A 54 -1.91 -7.47 0.69
C THR A 54 -1.44 -6.68 -0.51
N PHE A 55 -1.34 -5.37 -0.35
CA PHE A 55 -0.89 -4.42 -1.36
C PHE A 55 0.28 -3.62 -0.80
N TYR A 56 1.30 -3.37 -1.61
CA TYR A 56 2.47 -2.60 -1.23
C TYR A 56 2.77 -1.54 -2.27
N SER A 57 3.28 -0.41 -1.81
CA SER A 57 4.02 0.54 -2.63
C SER A 57 5.29 0.91 -1.87
N TRP A 58 6.38 1.07 -2.60
CA TRP A 58 7.70 1.36 -2.05
C TRP A 58 8.37 2.45 -2.87
N SER A 59 9.26 3.19 -2.21
CA SER A 59 10.05 4.21 -2.89
C SER A 59 10.89 3.58 -4.00
N ARG A 60 10.74 4.11 -5.22
CA ARG A 60 11.58 3.78 -6.38
C ARG A 60 12.79 4.72 -6.48
N LEU A 61 12.84 5.76 -5.65
CA LEU A 61 13.88 6.79 -5.66
C LEU A 61 14.97 6.53 -4.62
N ARG A 62 14.63 5.90 -3.50
CA ARG A 62 15.55 5.66 -2.37
C ARG A 62 15.23 4.37 -1.65
N GLU A 63 16.22 3.50 -1.51
CA GLU A 63 16.08 2.25 -0.75
C GLU A 63 15.85 2.50 0.75
N GLY A 64 15.02 1.65 1.37
CA GLY A 64 14.72 1.73 2.80
C GLY A 64 13.97 2.99 3.24
N TYR A 65 13.39 3.73 2.30
CA TYR A 65 12.70 4.99 2.54
C TYR A 65 11.19 4.86 2.29
N SER A 66 10.38 5.54 3.10
CA SER A 66 8.92 5.63 2.92
C SER A 66 8.27 4.25 2.87
N GLY A 67 7.42 4.00 1.88
CA GLY A 67 6.70 2.76 1.68
C GLY A 67 5.41 2.69 2.48
N VAL A 68 4.39 2.13 1.84
CA VAL A 68 3.08 1.88 2.42
C VAL A 68 2.63 0.46 2.13
N ALA A 69 1.75 -0.06 2.98
CA ALA A 69 1.11 -1.35 2.77
C ALA A 69 -0.35 -1.30 3.20
N ILE A 70 -1.22 -2.01 2.50
CA ILE A 70 -2.61 -2.21 2.89
C ILE A 70 -2.86 -3.70 3.01
N PHE A 71 -3.47 -4.10 4.13
CA PHE A 71 -3.91 -5.46 4.40
C PHE A 71 -5.43 -5.44 4.51
N CYS A 72 -6.12 -6.13 3.60
CA CYS A 72 -7.57 -6.26 3.62
C CYS A 72 -7.92 -7.71 3.97
N LYS A 73 -8.80 -7.93 4.95
CA LYS A 73 -9.36 -9.28 5.18
C LYS A 73 -10.01 -9.80 3.90
N THR A 74 -9.95 -11.11 3.66
CA THR A 74 -10.53 -11.74 2.45
C THR A 74 -11.99 -11.36 2.20
N SER A 75 -12.79 -11.15 3.25
CA SER A 75 -14.20 -10.72 3.13
C SER A 75 -14.39 -9.28 2.65
N LEU A 76 -13.35 -8.45 2.66
CA LEU A 76 -13.33 -7.07 2.15
C LEU A 76 -12.20 -6.89 1.14
N THR A 77 -12.07 -7.85 0.24
CA THR A 77 -11.09 -7.75 -0.86
C THR A 77 -11.52 -6.60 -1.78
N PRO A 78 -10.62 -5.66 -2.11
CA PRO A 78 -10.97 -4.56 -3.00
C PRO A 78 -11.22 -5.06 -4.41
N ILE A 79 -12.13 -4.41 -5.13
CA ILE A 79 -12.40 -4.69 -6.55
C ILE A 79 -11.27 -4.16 -7.44
N ARG A 80 -10.62 -3.06 -7.02
CA ARG A 80 -9.44 -2.48 -7.68
C ARG A 80 -8.43 -1.99 -6.65
N ALA A 81 -7.15 -2.09 -6.98
CA ALA A 81 -6.07 -1.56 -6.16
C ALA A 81 -4.95 -1.02 -7.05
N GLU A 82 -4.41 0.14 -6.70
CA GLU A 82 -3.42 0.85 -7.50
C GLU A 82 -2.35 1.53 -6.64
N GLU A 83 -1.11 1.52 -7.12
CA GLU A 83 -0.01 2.27 -6.52
C GLU A 83 0.03 3.72 -7.04
N GLY A 84 0.32 4.67 -6.14
CA GLY A 84 0.41 6.09 -6.50
C GLY A 84 -0.91 6.83 -6.30
N LEU A 85 -0.89 8.12 -6.63
CA LEU A 85 -2.03 9.04 -6.58
C LEU A 85 -2.45 9.51 -7.98
N ALA A 86 -1.49 9.60 -8.91
CA ALA A 86 -1.71 10.22 -10.22
C ALA A 86 -1.85 9.21 -11.38
N GLY A 87 -1.81 7.92 -11.06
CA GLY A 87 -1.98 6.85 -12.02
C GLY A 87 -0.82 6.65 -12.99
N LYS A 88 0.31 7.31 -12.77
CA LYS A 88 1.45 7.31 -13.72
C LYS A 88 2.29 6.04 -13.65
N LEU A 89 2.02 5.19 -12.67
CA LEU A 89 2.63 3.87 -12.53
C LEU A 89 1.80 2.76 -13.18
N HIS A 90 0.53 3.03 -13.50
CA HIS A 90 -0.36 2.06 -14.09
C HIS A 90 -0.17 2.00 -15.60
N SER A 91 -0.22 0.79 -16.18
CA SER A 91 0.05 0.60 -17.60
C SER A 91 -1.08 1.06 -18.52
N ASN A 92 -2.31 1.13 -18.02
CA ASN A 92 -3.49 1.53 -18.78
C ASN A 92 -4.14 2.76 -18.15
N LEU A 93 -3.78 3.96 -18.60
CA LEU A 93 -4.21 5.22 -17.99
C LEU A 93 -5.74 5.40 -17.96
N ASP A 94 -6.48 4.77 -18.88
CA ASP A 94 -7.94 4.88 -18.98
C ASP A 94 -8.71 4.12 -17.87
N ASP A 95 -8.03 3.25 -17.10
CA ASP A 95 -8.60 2.48 -15.99
C ASP A 95 -7.94 2.80 -14.63
N SER A 96 -7.28 3.96 -14.54
CA SER A 96 -6.62 4.37 -13.30
C SER A 96 -7.64 4.84 -12.25
N LEU A 97 -7.38 4.46 -10.99
CA LEU A 97 -7.96 5.05 -9.77
C LEU A 97 -7.34 6.41 -9.43
N GLY A 98 -6.27 6.82 -10.14
CA GLY A 98 -5.54 8.05 -9.92
C GLY A 98 -6.36 9.31 -10.21
N GLY A 99 -6.08 10.37 -9.46
CA GLY A 99 -6.70 11.67 -9.64
C GLY A 99 -6.12 12.45 -10.82
N GLU A 100 -6.90 13.40 -11.31
CA GLU A 100 -6.43 14.40 -12.27
C GLU A 100 -5.79 15.60 -11.55
N TYR A 101 -4.62 16.02 -12.02
CA TYR A 101 -3.84 17.11 -11.42
C TYR A 101 -3.41 18.11 -12.50
N PRO A 102 -4.33 18.97 -12.97
CA PRO A 102 -4.12 19.81 -14.16
C PRO A 102 -3.02 20.87 -14.00
N SER A 103 -2.61 21.17 -12.76
CA SER A 103 -1.56 22.14 -12.45
C SER A 103 -0.15 21.53 -12.38
N MET A 104 0.00 20.22 -12.57
CA MET A 104 1.29 19.53 -12.53
C MET A 104 1.58 18.87 -13.87
N ASP A 105 2.85 18.82 -14.26
CA ASP A 105 3.25 18.10 -15.47
C ASP A 105 3.39 16.59 -15.22
N GLU A 106 3.50 15.82 -16.30
CA GLU A 106 3.57 14.36 -16.20
C GLU A 106 4.81 13.84 -15.47
N ASN A 107 5.93 14.57 -15.53
CA ASN A 107 7.16 14.17 -14.85
C ASN A 107 7.03 14.35 -13.35
N ASP A 108 6.43 15.45 -12.90
CA ASP A 108 6.14 15.72 -11.50
C ASP A 108 5.17 14.67 -10.93
N LEU A 109 4.11 14.34 -11.68
CA LEU A 109 3.16 13.31 -11.28
C LEU A 109 3.81 11.93 -11.18
N LEU A 110 4.65 11.58 -12.16
CA LEU A 110 5.41 10.34 -12.12
C LEU A 110 6.42 10.32 -10.97
N ALA A 111 7.05 11.45 -10.65
CA ALA A 111 7.97 11.57 -9.53
C ALA A 111 7.26 11.36 -8.19
N ILE A 112 6.08 11.95 -8.01
CA ILE A 112 5.23 11.78 -6.82
C ILE A 112 4.85 10.31 -6.64
N ASP A 113 4.35 9.66 -7.70
CA ASP A 113 3.96 8.25 -7.60
C ASP A 113 5.18 7.34 -7.29
N ARG A 114 6.36 7.68 -7.83
CA ARG A 114 7.62 6.97 -7.56
C ARG A 114 8.11 7.10 -6.11
N GLU A 115 7.57 8.02 -5.31
CA GLU A 115 7.90 8.09 -3.88
C GLU A 115 7.35 6.90 -3.07
N GLY A 116 6.38 6.16 -3.62
CA GLY A 116 5.82 4.96 -3.00
C GLY A 116 5.09 5.24 -1.68
N ARG A 117 4.35 6.35 -1.64
CA ARG A 117 3.63 6.85 -0.46
C ARG A 117 2.15 6.56 -0.45
N ALA A 118 1.61 6.06 -1.55
CA ALA A 118 0.18 5.93 -1.74
C ALA A 118 -0.16 4.58 -2.37
N ILE A 119 -1.26 4.02 -1.86
CA ILE A 119 -2.00 2.93 -2.49
C ILE A 119 -3.47 3.35 -2.40
N MET A 120 -4.20 3.21 -3.48
CA MET A 120 -5.65 3.39 -3.53
C MET A 120 -6.30 2.02 -3.65
N THR A 121 -7.34 1.77 -2.86
CA THR A 121 -8.15 0.55 -2.94
C THR A 121 -9.61 0.93 -3.02
N GLU A 122 -10.29 0.44 -4.05
CA GLU A 122 -11.73 0.60 -4.23
C GLU A 122 -12.44 -0.63 -3.70
N HIS A 123 -13.45 -0.43 -2.86
CA HIS A 123 -14.21 -1.49 -2.20
C HIS A 123 -15.69 -1.32 -2.50
N GLU A 124 -16.36 -2.42 -2.79
CA GLU A 124 -17.82 -2.50 -2.84
C GLU A 124 -18.30 -3.00 -1.47
N LEU A 125 -19.21 -2.26 -0.84
CA LEU A 125 -19.78 -2.60 0.46
C LEU A 125 -21.21 -3.08 0.25
N GLU A 126 -21.52 -4.29 0.72
CA GLU A 126 -22.88 -4.83 0.79
C GLU A 126 -23.70 -4.22 1.95
#